data_AF-A0A1F8QH09-F1
#
_entry.id   AF-A0A1F8QH09-F1
#
_cell.length_a   1.000
_cell.length_b   1.000
_cell.length_c   1.000
_cell.angle_alpha   90.00
_cell.angle_beta   90.00
_cell.angle_gamma   90.00
#
_symmetry.space_group_name_H-M   'P 1'
#
loop_
_entity.id
_entity.type
_entity.pdbx_description
1 polymer ?
#
loop_
_entity_poly.entity_id
_entity_poly.type
_entity_poly.pdbx_seq_one_letter_code
_entity_poly.pdbx_strand_id
1 'polypeptide(L)'
;MELTEKFNCFAAGFITAILCAAVLWVWSTLKPSLPAMLGEAPDKFATTPVETKQCTTVQVLVPKAKKKAGLPAAIVQDEQASLLAVATVPHLDRPQIASAVLHRDTGKGEIYFTPQPRPWLAFDRRGEAGIGYVWKDDALIWQLDARLELVQAKAIRLAVTGTLDGAGDFVPGVRAWANW
;
A
#
# COMPACT_ATOMS: atom_id res chain seq x y z
N MET A 1 -12.05 50.33 18.07
CA MET A 1 -11.00 49.36 17.65
C MET A 1 -11.07 48.03 18.42
N GLU A 2 -11.77 47.94 19.56
CA GLU A 2 -11.90 46.68 20.35
C GLU A 2 -12.90 45.65 19.79
N LEU A 3 -13.84 46.04 18.92
CA LEU A 3 -14.86 45.13 18.37
C LEU A 3 -14.28 44.15 17.34
N THR A 4 -13.19 44.49 16.67
CA THR A 4 -12.53 43.65 15.66
C THR A 4 -11.67 42.55 16.27
N GLU A 5 -11.10 42.74 17.46
CA GLU A 5 -10.32 41.69 18.15
C GLU A 5 -11.20 40.57 18.69
N LYS A 6 -12.37 40.91 19.26
CA LYS A 6 -13.29 39.89 19.82
C LYS A 6 -13.90 39.01 18.74
N PHE A 7 -14.14 39.55 17.55
CA PHE A 7 -14.63 38.77 16.40
C PHE A 7 -13.59 37.78 15.88
N ASN A 8 -12.30 38.15 15.87
CA ASN A 8 -11.23 37.26 15.43
C ASN A 8 -11.03 36.06 16.38
N CYS A 9 -11.20 36.24 17.70
CA CYS A 9 -11.14 35.12 18.65
C CYS A 9 -12.25 34.08 18.44
N PHE A 10 -13.48 34.51 18.20
CA PHE A 10 -14.60 33.58 17.96
C PHE A 10 -14.47 32.85 16.61
N ALA A 11 -14.05 33.57 15.56
CA ALA A 11 -13.83 32.97 14.25
C ALA A 11 -12.71 31.91 14.29
N ALA A 12 -11.60 32.20 14.97
CA ALA A 12 -10.49 31.25 15.13
C ALA A 12 -10.91 29.98 15.90
N GLY A 13 -11.69 30.12 16.98
CA GLY A 13 -12.20 28.98 17.74
C GLY A 13 -13.11 28.07 16.91
N PHE A 14 -13.99 28.65 16.10
CA PHE A 14 -14.93 27.89 15.26
C PHE A 14 -14.20 27.16 14.11
N ILE A 15 -13.25 27.81 13.44
CA ILE A 15 -12.44 27.19 12.39
C ILE A 15 -11.62 26.01 12.94
N THR A 16 -11.03 26.18 14.13
CA THR A 16 -10.27 25.12 14.80
C THR A 16 -11.17 23.92 15.15
N ALA A 17 -12.37 24.18 15.66
CA ALA A 17 -13.33 23.12 15.97
C ALA A 17 -13.76 22.33 14.72
N ILE A 18 -14.00 23.01 13.60
CA ILE A 18 -14.32 22.36 12.32
C ILE A 18 -13.16 21.51 11.82
N LEU A 19 -11.92 22.03 11.90
CA LEU A 19 -10.72 21.27 11.52
C LEU A 19 -10.56 20.01 12.37
N CYS A 20 -10.72 20.11 13.69
CA CYS A 20 -10.67 18.95 14.59
C CYS A 20 -11.76 17.92 14.26
N ALA A 21 -12.99 18.38 14.00
CA ALA A 21 -14.09 17.49 13.61
C ALA A 21 -13.84 16.80 12.26
N ALA A 22 -13.28 17.51 11.29
CA ALA A 22 -12.91 16.95 9.98
C ALA A 22 -11.79 15.91 10.12
N VAL A 23 -10.77 16.17 10.94
CA VAL A 23 -9.69 15.22 11.23
C VAL A 23 -10.25 13.97 11.92
N LEU A 24 -11.11 14.13 12.93
CA LEU A 24 -11.74 13.00 13.62
C LEU A 24 -12.63 12.18 12.68
N TRP A 25 -13.39 12.82 11.79
CA TRP A 25 -14.16 12.12 10.76
C TRP A 25 -13.22 11.32 9.87
N VAL A 26 -12.22 11.97 9.27
CA VAL A 26 -11.26 11.30 8.38
C VAL A 26 -10.58 10.13 9.08
N TRP A 27 -10.15 10.32 10.34
CA TRP A 27 -9.56 9.27 11.16
C TRP A 27 -10.51 8.10 11.42
N SER A 28 -11.80 8.37 11.66
CA SER A 28 -12.81 7.31 11.86
C SER A 28 -13.11 6.50 10.59
N THR A 29 -12.90 7.10 9.42
CA THR A 29 -13.13 6.44 8.12
C THR A 29 -11.90 5.71 7.59
N LEU A 30 -10.70 6.15 7.98
CA LEU A 30 -9.46 5.45 7.69
C LEU A 30 -9.33 4.28 8.67
N LYS A 31 -9.41 3.05 8.18
CA LYS A 31 -8.98 1.88 8.95
C LYS A 31 -7.45 1.80 8.78
N PRO A 32 -6.63 2.28 9.73
CA PRO A 32 -5.19 2.16 9.59
C PRO A 32 -4.86 0.67 9.51
N SER A 33 -4.30 0.24 8.37
CA SER A 33 -3.66 -1.07 8.31
C SER A 33 -2.48 -1.00 9.26
N LEU A 34 -2.45 -1.88 10.26
CA LEU A 34 -1.30 -2.02 11.14
C LEU A 34 -0.03 -2.17 10.26
N PRO A 35 1.10 -1.55 10.66
CA PRO A 35 2.34 -1.75 9.92
C PRO A 35 2.59 -3.26 9.79
N ALA A 36 3.01 -3.68 8.60
CA ALA A 36 3.39 -5.08 8.37
C ALA A 36 4.51 -5.41 9.35
N MET A 37 4.18 -6.09 10.45
CA MET A 37 5.20 -6.60 11.35
C MET A 37 6.00 -7.64 10.58
N LEU A 38 7.32 -7.63 10.72
CA LEU A 38 8.14 -8.75 10.28
C LEU A 38 7.56 -10.00 10.94
N GLY A 39 6.89 -10.85 10.14
CA GLY A 39 6.41 -12.12 10.63
C GLY A 39 7.61 -12.87 11.17
N GLU A 40 7.53 -13.33 12.41
CA GLU A 40 8.51 -14.24 12.97
C GLU A 40 8.62 -15.42 12.01
N ALA A 41 9.84 -15.74 11.56
CA ALA A 41 10.05 -16.91 10.73
C ALA A 41 9.45 -18.10 11.51
N PRO A 42 8.59 -18.91 10.89
CA PRO A 42 7.94 -20.00 11.61
C PRO A 42 8.99 -21.06 11.92
N ASP A 43 9.60 -20.95 13.10
CA ASP A 43 10.73 -21.78 13.54
C ASP A 43 10.36 -23.25 13.78
N LYS A 44 9.08 -23.63 13.66
CA LYS A 44 8.59 -24.96 14.04
C LYS A 44 7.48 -25.51 13.14
N PHE A 45 7.74 -25.64 11.84
CA PHE A 45 6.93 -26.55 10.99
C PHE A 45 7.45 -28.00 10.95
N ALA A 46 8.56 -28.30 11.64
CA ALA A 46 9.24 -29.59 11.50
C ALA A 46 8.56 -30.77 12.22
N THR A 47 7.45 -30.58 12.96
CA THR A 47 6.89 -31.68 13.78
C THR A 47 5.38 -31.57 14.01
N THR A 48 4.62 -31.12 13.01
CA THR A 48 3.16 -31.22 13.07
C THR A 48 2.72 -32.57 12.49
N PRO A 49 1.96 -33.41 13.22
CA PRO A 49 1.46 -34.66 12.68
C PRO A 49 0.61 -34.38 11.43
N VAL A 50 0.93 -35.08 10.34
CA VAL A 50 0.25 -34.91 9.06
C VAL A 50 -1.10 -35.60 9.13
N GLU A 51 -2.16 -34.82 9.31
CA GLU A 51 -3.53 -35.34 9.27
C GLU A 51 -3.97 -35.46 7.82
N THR A 52 -4.17 -36.70 7.34
CA THR A 52 -4.64 -36.95 5.98
C THR A 52 -6.16 -36.77 5.95
N LYS A 53 -6.63 -35.59 5.52
CA LYS A 53 -8.07 -35.34 5.33
C LYS A 53 -8.54 -35.85 3.98
N GLN A 54 -9.79 -36.31 3.90
CA GLN A 54 -10.43 -36.62 2.63
C GLN A 54 -10.45 -35.37 1.74
N CYS A 55 -9.90 -35.51 0.54
CA CYS A 55 -9.73 -34.40 -0.39
C CYS A 55 -11.08 -33.88 -0.87
N THR A 56 -11.33 -32.59 -0.67
CA THR A 56 -12.42 -31.88 -1.36
C THR A 56 -11.98 -31.57 -2.78
N THR A 57 -12.90 -31.62 -3.74
CA THR A 57 -12.63 -31.30 -5.15
C THR A 57 -12.05 -29.90 -5.29
N VAL A 58 -10.84 -29.79 -5.83
CA VAL A 58 -10.17 -28.51 -6.10
C VAL A 58 -10.67 -27.97 -7.44
N GLN A 59 -11.15 -26.73 -7.46
CA GLN A 59 -11.53 -26.06 -8.69
C GLN A 59 -10.27 -25.58 -9.43
N VAL A 60 -10.11 -26.02 -10.67
CA VAL A 60 -8.98 -25.63 -11.52
C VAL A 60 -9.44 -24.62 -12.56
N LEU A 61 -8.69 -23.54 -12.73
CA LEU A 61 -8.95 -22.53 -13.75
C LEU A 61 -8.66 -23.09 -15.14
N VAL A 62 -9.46 -22.65 -16.13
CA VAL A 62 -9.32 -23.10 -17.52
C VAL A 62 -7.91 -22.83 -18.08
N PRO A 63 -7.37 -23.68 -18.98
CA PRO A 63 -6.02 -23.50 -19.54
C PRO A 63 -5.76 -22.13 -20.18
N LYS A 64 -6.81 -21.52 -20.76
CA LYS A 64 -6.75 -20.16 -21.33
C LYS A 64 -6.37 -19.08 -20.29
N ALA A 65 -6.64 -19.31 -19.00
CA ALA A 65 -6.31 -18.39 -17.93
C ALA A 65 -4.79 -18.32 -17.67
N LYS A 66 -4.03 -19.40 -17.90
CA LYS A 66 -2.57 -19.42 -17.70
C LYS A 66 -1.85 -18.35 -18.53
N LYS A 67 -2.26 -18.19 -19.79
CA LYS A 67 -1.69 -17.17 -20.70
C LYS A 67 -2.02 -15.75 -20.23
N LYS A 68 -3.25 -15.52 -19.76
CA LYS A 68 -3.69 -14.20 -19.25
C LYS A 68 -3.01 -13.82 -17.94
N ALA A 69 -2.64 -14.80 -17.12
CA ALA A 69 -1.92 -14.58 -15.88
C ALA A 69 -0.43 -14.19 -16.09
N GLY A 70 0.09 -14.29 -17.32
CA GLY A 70 1.47 -13.94 -17.64
C GLY A 70 2.51 -14.94 -17.12
N LEU A 71 2.11 -16.20 -16.94
CA LEU A 71 3.00 -17.26 -16.48
C LEU A 71 4.13 -17.56 -17.48
N PRO A 72 5.29 -18.08 -17.02
CA PRO A 72 6.38 -18.51 -17.89
C PRO A 72 5.92 -19.55 -18.92
N ALA A 73 6.50 -19.50 -20.13
CA ALA A 73 6.10 -20.38 -21.24
C ALA A 73 6.16 -21.88 -20.88
N ALA A 74 7.14 -22.29 -20.05
CA ALA A 74 7.26 -23.66 -19.55
C ALA A 74 5.99 -24.12 -18.80
N ILE A 75 5.44 -23.28 -17.92
CA ILE A 75 4.25 -23.60 -17.10
C ILE A 75 2.95 -23.52 -17.91
N VAL A 76 2.95 -22.67 -18.95
CA VAL A 76 1.81 -22.55 -19.87
C VAL A 76 1.67 -23.79 -20.75
N GLN A 77 2.78 -24.38 -21.19
CA GLN A 77 2.81 -25.57 -22.04
C GLN A 77 2.64 -26.88 -21.25
N ASP A 78 2.98 -26.87 -19.95
CA ASP A 78 2.82 -28.03 -19.09
C ASP A 78 1.34 -28.33 -18.80
N GLU A 79 0.87 -29.51 -19.20
CA GLU A 79 -0.49 -30.00 -18.93
C GLU A 79 -0.70 -30.45 -17.48
N GLN A 80 0.39 -30.80 -16.78
CA GLN A 80 0.36 -31.23 -15.38
C GLN A 80 0.29 -30.04 -14.41
N ALA A 81 0.78 -28.87 -14.82
CA ALA A 81 0.62 -27.64 -14.06
C ALA A 81 -0.84 -27.15 -14.12
N SER A 82 -1.49 -26.95 -12.97
CA SER A 82 -2.86 -26.46 -12.87
C SER A 82 -2.89 -25.12 -12.13
N LEU A 83 -3.51 -24.11 -12.73
CA LEU A 83 -3.71 -22.82 -12.08
C LEU A 83 -4.89 -22.91 -11.11
N LEU A 84 -4.63 -22.72 -9.83
CA LEU A 84 -5.63 -22.81 -8.76
C LEU A 84 -6.31 -21.47 -8.49
N ALA A 85 -5.49 -20.43 -8.33
CA ALA A 85 -5.97 -19.11 -7.97
C ALA A 85 -5.09 -18.02 -8.58
N VAL A 86 -5.71 -16.87 -8.81
CA VAL A 86 -5.05 -15.66 -9.28
C VAL A 86 -5.53 -14.52 -8.41
N ALA A 87 -4.60 -13.80 -7.80
CA ALA A 87 -4.89 -12.62 -7.01
C ALA A 87 -4.03 -11.45 -7.49
N THR A 88 -4.63 -10.27 -7.57
CA THR A 88 -3.83 -9.04 -7.69
C THR A 88 -3.28 -8.74 -6.31
N VAL A 89 -1.98 -8.50 -6.21
CA VAL A 89 -1.36 -8.07 -4.95
C VAL A 89 -1.44 -6.55 -4.90
N PRO A 90 -2.35 -5.97 -4.09
CA PRO A 90 -2.46 -4.53 -3.98
C PRO A 90 -1.24 -3.97 -3.23
N HIS A 91 -1.05 -2.66 -3.32
CA HIS A 91 -0.11 -1.89 -2.48
C HIS A 91 1.40 -2.09 -2.71
N LEU A 92 1.84 -2.86 -3.69
CA LEU A 92 3.24 -2.82 -4.14
C LEU A 92 3.52 -1.58 -5.01
N ASP A 93 4.78 -1.15 -5.05
CA ASP A 93 5.23 -0.06 -5.93
C ASP A 93 5.01 -0.34 -7.41
N ARG A 94 5.01 -1.63 -7.76
CA ARG A 94 4.63 -2.15 -9.08
C ARG A 94 3.50 -3.15 -8.85
N PRO A 95 2.33 -2.99 -9.49
CA PRO A 95 1.26 -3.97 -9.36
C PRO A 95 1.77 -5.33 -9.82
N GLN A 96 1.43 -6.37 -9.07
CA GLN A 96 1.80 -7.75 -9.37
C GLN A 96 0.56 -8.64 -9.32
N ILE A 97 0.58 -9.71 -10.11
CA ILE A 97 -0.36 -10.81 -10.01
C ILE A 97 0.37 -11.98 -9.35
N ALA A 98 -0.19 -12.46 -8.24
CA ALA A 98 0.18 -13.73 -7.64
C ALA A 98 -0.68 -14.84 -8.26
N SER A 99 -0.02 -15.85 -8.82
CA SER A 99 -0.66 -17.02 -9.43
C SER A 99 -0.23 -18.28 -8.69
N ALA A 100 -1.19 -19.00 -8.11
CA ALA A 100 -0.95 -20.27 -7.43
C ALA A 100 -1.08 -21.42 -8.43
N VAL A 101 -0.01 -22.16 -8.63
CA VAL A 101 0.07 -23.30 -9.56
C VAL A 101 0.30 -24.58 -8.76
N LEU A 102 -0.43 -25.64 -9.10
CA LEU A 102 -0.27 -26.98 -8.55
C LEU A 102 0.18 -27.94 -9.65
N HIS A 103 1.30 -28.61 -9.43
CA HIS A 103 1.81 -29.66 -10.30
C HIS A 103 1.15 -31.00 -9.92
N ARG A 104 0.38 -31.59 -10.84
CA ARG A 104 -0.44 -32.79 -10.56
C ARG A 104 0.36 -34.07 -10.36
N ASP A 105 1.52 -34.15 -10.99
CA ASP A 105 2.43 -35.30 -10.93
C ASP A 105 3.15 -35.40 -9.57
N THR A 106 3.58 -34.25 -9.04
CA THR A 106 4.38 -34.15 -7.82
C THR A 106 3.58 -33.70 -6.61
N GLY A 107 2.38 -33.15 -6.81
CA GLY A 107 1.60 -32.49 -5.76
C GLY A 107 2.20 -31.16 -5.28
N LYS A 108 3.22 -30.63 -5.96
CA LYS A 108 3.94 -29.42 -5.55
C LYS A 108 3.13 -28.16 -5.86
N GLY A 109 2.93 -27.32 -4.86
CA GLY A 109 2.35 -25.98 -5.01
C GLY A 109 3.43 -24.91 -5.17
N GLU A 110 3.30 -24.05 -6.18
CA GLU A 110 4.20 -22.93 -6.44
C GLU A 110 3.42 -21.63 -6.62
N ILE A 111 3.98 -20.52 -6.15
CA ILE A 111 3.38 -19.18 -6.31
C ILE A 111 4.29 -18.37 -7.22
N TYR A 112 3.73 -17.90 -8.33
CA TYR A 112 4.42 -17.03 -9.28
C TYR A 112 3.94 -15.59 -9.13
N PHE A 113 4.89 -14.67 -8.97
CA PHE A 113 4.63 -13.23 -9.01
C PHE A 113 4.98 -12.67 -10.38
N THR A 114 3.97 -12.20 -11.09
CA THR A 114 4.16 -11.62 -12.42
C THR A 114 3.90 -10.12 -12.37
N PRO A 115 4.83 -9.26 -12.81
CA PRO A 115 4.61 -7.82 -12.84
C PRO A 115 3.50 -7.46 -13.84
N GLN A 116 2.61 -6.57 -13.42
CA GLN A 116 1.61 -5.97 -14.29
C GLN A 116 2.12 -4.65 -14.87
N PRO A 117 1.71 -4.29 -16.09
CA PRO A 117 1.97 -2.95 -16.62
C PRO A 117 1.37 -1.91 -15.68
N ARG A 118 2.08 -0.79 -15.49
CA ARG A 118 1.56 0.30 -14.67
C ARG A 118 0.29 0.87 -15.33
N PRO A 119 -0.74 1.22 -14.53
CA PRO A 119 -1.92 1.85 -15.07
C PRO A 119 -1.53 3.16 -15.78
N TRP A 120 -2.19 3.44 -16.89
CA TRP A 120 -2.00 4.71 -17.60
C TRP A 120 -2.36 5.90 -16.72
N LEU A 121 -3.47 5.76 -15.97
CA LEU A 121 -3.95 6.70 -14.97
C LEU A 121 -4.58 5.91 -13.82
N ALA A 122 -4.18 6.22 -12.59
CA ALA A 122 -4.78 5.67 -11.38
C ALA A 122 -4.94 6.76 -10.32
N PHE A 123 -6.08 6.74 -9.63
CA PHE A 123 -6.32 7.54 -8.43
C PHE A 123 -6.01 6.66 -7.23
N ASP A 124 -4.79 6.79 -6.71
CA ASP A 124 -4.35 6.05 -5.53
C ASP A 124 -4.26 7.04 -4.36
N ARG A 125 -5.02 6.77 -3.29
CA ARG A 125 -5.04 7.61 -2.08
C ARG A 125 -4.13 6.99 -1.03
N ARG A 126 -2.82 7.11 -1.24
CA ARG A 126 -1.83 6.66 -0.25
C ARG A 126 -1.37 7.83 0.59
N GLY A 127 -1.56 7.71 1.90
CA GLY A 127 -0.98 8.62 2.88
C GLY A 127 0.28 8.00 3.47
N GLU A 128 1.33 8.79 3.59
CA GLU A 128 2.52 8.48 4.36
C GLU A 128 2.78 9.63 5.32
N ALA A 129 3.16 9.30 6.56
CA ALA A 129 3.62 10.28 7.52
C ALA A 129 4.89 9.76 8.19
N GLY A 130 5.85 10.63 8.36
CA GLY A 130 7.15 10.33 8.98
C GLY A 130 7.52 11.40 9.99
N ILE A 131 8.27 10.98 11.00
CA ILE A 131 8.98 11.88 11.91
C ILE A 131 10.47 11.60 11.78
N GLY A 132 11.27 12.65 11.74
CA GLY A 132 12.72 12.55 11.62
C GLY A 132 13.41 13.75 12.24
N TYR A 133 14.72 13.82 12.06
CA TYR A 133 15.53 14.97 12.41
C TYR A 133 16.26 15.47 11.17
N VAL A 134 16.34 16.78 11.01
CA VAL A 134 17.07 17.44 9.92
C VAL A 134 18.03 18.49 10.50
N TRP A 135 19.12 18.73 9.79
CA TRP A 135 20.06 19.78 10.12
C TRP A 135 19.65 21.07 9.41
N LYS A 136 19.31 22.13 10.15
CA LYS A 136 18.89 23.44 9.64
C LYS A 136 19.51 24.52 10.52
N ASP A 137 20.12 25.53 9.91
CA ASP A 137 20.73 26.68 10.61
C ASP A 137 21.67 26.27 11.78
N ASP A 138 22.58 25.34 11.51
CA ASP A 138 23.55 24.78 12.47
C ASP A 138 22.95 24.05 13.70
N ALA A 139 21.67 23.72 13.66
CA ALA A 139 20.98 22.96 14.69
C ALA A 139 20.32 21.69 14.14
N LEU A 140 20.24 20.66 14.98
CA LEU A 140 19.43 19.47 14.73
C LEU A 140 18.00 19.75 15.21
N ILE A 141 17.05 19.77 14.28
CA ILE A 141 15.63 20.00 14.58
C ILE A 141 14.81 18.76 14.21
N TRP A 142 13.76 18.47 14.97
CA TRP A 142 12.80 17.44 14.57
C TRP A 142 11.94 17.96 13.40
N GLN A 143 11.50 17.07 12.53
CA GLN A 143 10.63 17.37 11.40
C GLN A 143 9.57 16.28 11.26
N LEU A 144 8.32 16.69 11.12
CA LEU A 144 7.19 15.85 10.74
C LEU A 144 6.88 16.09 9.26
N ASP A 145 6.90 15.03 8.46
CA ASP A 145 6.54 15.04 7.04
C ASP A 145 5.24 14.25 6.86
N ALA A 146 4.31 14.79 6.09
CA ALA A 146 3.13 14.09 5.65
C ALA A 146 2.99 14.24 4.13
N ARG A 147 2.70 13.14 3.45
CA ARG A 147 2.48 13.06 2.02
C ARG A 147 1.18 12.33 1.71
N LEU A 148 0.36 12.92 0.85
CA LEU A 148 -0.85 12.30 0.31
C LEU A 148 -0.75 12.20 -1.20
N GLU A 149 -0.58 10.99 -1.71
CA GLU A 149 -0.68 10.69 -3.14
C GLU A 149 -2.11 10.93 -3.61
N LEU A 150 -2.26 11.63 -4.75
CA LEU A 150 -3.57 11.94 -5.33
C LEU A 150 -3.78 11.17 -6.64
N VAL A 151 -2.76 11.17 -7.49
CA VAL A 151 -2.85 10.60 -8.84
C VAL A 151 -1.50 10.05 -9.29
N GLN A 152 -1.56 8.94 -10.01
CA GLN A 152 -0.45 8.30 -10.69
C GLN A 152 -0.75 8.22 -12.19
N ALA A 153 0.20 8.70 -13.00
CA ALA A 153 0.20 8.53 -14.45
C ALA A 153 1.44 7.74 -14.86
N LYS A 154 1.28 6.44 -15.16
CA LYS A 154 2.38 5.49 -15.39
C LYS A 154 3.41 5.48 -14.26
N ALA A 155 4.59 6.06 -14.51
CA ALA A 155 5.69 6.12 -13.57
C ALA A 155 5.70 7.40 -12.73
N ILE A 156 4.93 8.42 -13.16
CA ILE A 156 4.86 9.72 -12.52
C ILE A 156 3.78 9.66 -11.44
N ARG A 157 4.13 10.12 -10.24
CA ARG A 157 3.19 10.30 -9.13
C ARG A 157 3.13 11.76 -8.74
N LEU A 158 1.93 12.21 -8.40
CA LEU A 158 1.66 13.54 -7.86
C LEU A 158 1.12 13.40 -6.45
N ALA A 159 1.73 14.10 -5.52
CA ALA A 159 1.28 14.16 -4.13
C ALA A 159 1.24 15.60 -3.62
N VAL A 160 0.35 15.81 -2.65
CA VAL A 160 0.42 16.97 -1.76
C VAL A 160 1.30 16.58 -0.58
N THR A 161 2.18 17.48 -0.18
CA THR A 161 3.10 17.29 0.95
C THR A 161 2.92 18.40 1.96
N GLY A 162 3.17 18.12 3.22
CA GLY A 162 3.26 19.12 4.28
C GLY A 162 4.39 18.74 5.22
N THR A 163 5.29 19.67 5.50
CA THR A 163 6.33 19.48 6.51
C THR A 163 6.13 20.48 7.63
N LEU A 164 6.22 20.01 8.86
CA LEU A 164 6.24 20.83 10.08
C LEU A 164 7.57 20.58 10.79
N ASP A 165 8.34 21.63 11.06
CA ASP A 165 9.59 21.50 11.80
C ASP A 165 9.46 21.92 13.27
N GLY A 166 10.50 21.63 14.05
CA GLY A 166 10.55 21.97 15.47
C GLY A 166 10.66 23.45 15.79
N ALA A 167 10.91 24.31 14.79
CA ALA A 167 10.82 25.76 14.93
C ALA A 167 9.37 26.26 14.75
N GLY A 168 8.47 25.40 14.30
CA GLY A 168 7.07 25.73 14.02
C GLY A 168 6.83 26.16 12.57
N ASP A 169 7.82 26.03 11.69
CA ASP A 169 7.64 26.35 10.28
C ASP A 169 6.83 25.24 9.60
N PHE A 170 5.69 25.63 9.02
CA PHE A 170 4.87 24.76 8.19
C PHE A 170 5.07 25.08 6.72
N VAL A 171 5.46 24.07 5.93
CA VAL A 171 5.67 24.20 4.49
C VAL A 171 4.70 23.27 3.77
N PRO A 172 3.58 23.78 3.22
CA PRO A 172 2.76 23.02 2.30
C PRO A 172 3.43 22.96 0.93
N GLY A 173 3.25 21.86 0.21
CA GLY A 173 3.86 21.67 -1.10
C GLY A 173 3.11 20.68 -1.98
N VAL A 174 3.50 20.67 -3.24
CA VAL A 174 3.16 19.63 -4.20
C VAL A 174 4.45 19.01 -4.70
N ARG A 175 4.48 17.69 -4.77
CA ARG A 175 5.65 16.93 -5.23
C ARG A 175 5.25 16.04 -6.40
N ALA A 176 6.03 16.13 -7.47
CA ALA A 176 5.99 15.20 -8.58
C ALA A 176 7.28 14.37 -8.57
N TRP A 177 7.18 13.05 -8.73
CA TRP A 177 8.37 12.21 -8.88
C TRP A 177 8.08 11.03 -9.81
N ALA A 178 9.15 10.43 -10.34
CA ALA A 178 9.08 9.28 -11.22
C ALA A 178 9.89 8.12 -10.63
N ASN A 179 9.26 6.96 -10.47
CA ASN A 179 9.96 5.72 -10.11
C ASN A 179 10.18 4.91 -11.40
N TRP A 180 11.41 4.77 -11.90
CA TRP A 180 11.72 3.95 -13.08
C TRP A 180 12.02 2.48 -12.73
#